data_AF-A0A2N1D0P7-F1
#
_entry.id   AF-A0A2N1D0P7-F1
#
_cell.length_a   1.000
_cell.length_b   1.000
_cell.length_c   1.000
_cell.angle_alpha   90.00
_cell.angle_beta   90.00
_cell.angle_gamma   90.00
#
_symmetry.space_group_name_H-M   'P 1'
#
loop_
_entity.id
_entity.type
_entity.pdbx_description
1 polymer ?
#
loop_
_entity_poly.entity_id
_entity_poly.type
_entity_poly.pdbx_seq_one_letter_code
_entity_poly.pdbx_strand_id
1 'polypeptide(L)'
;MSHWFYTFLMFCLSSVVSFPLQADQHLIPDNKVHSAFLLNEWQANKPSLIAFNDPRCPHCIKALAQRERLANYNVYLFWAPILGDASKQTVDLLFHCDSPSETAVIESVINRKAPTCAGPEKQVLRSLNDNMIQQYALNSVPQYWYGGRRVALSQLNLALSNKQVIQSIAQSSLLKVQWERYNSKAVATANIALTNIGLVITQDTEVSTKLIYLMGQDKRFNWYIFQNSALSSKENTEFRMLTNLEDSNET
;
A
#
# COMPACT_ATOMS: atom_id res chain seq x y z
N MET A 1 -8.10 63.17 -67.88
CA MET A 1 -8.39 63.52 -66.47
C MET A 1 -8.78 62.23 -65.76
N SER A 2 -7.90 61.74 -64.88
CA SER A 2 -7.90 60.38 -64.34
C SER A 2 -9.02 60.14 -63.34
N HIS A 3 -9.72 59.01 -63.47
CA HIS A 3 -10.67 58.51 -62.48
C HIS A 3 -9.95 57.62 -61.46
N TRP A 4 -10.11 57.96 -60.18
CA TRP A 4 -9.64 57.22 -59.02
C TRP A 4 -10.55 56.02 -58.76
N PHE A 5 -9.98 54.82 -58.68
CA PHE A 5 -10.63 53.63 -58.12
C PHE A 5 -10.38 53.61 -56.61
N TYR A 6 -11.44 53.77 -55.81
CA TYR A 6 -11.40 53.49 -54.37
C TYR A 6 -11.79 52.03 -54.13
N THR A 7 -10.80 51.20 -53.75
CA THR A 7 -11.03 49.84 -53.28
C THR A 7 -11.30 49.88 -51.78
N PHE A 8 -12.55 49.65 -51.39
CA PHE A 8 -12.98 49.58 -49.99
C PHE A 8 -12.60 48.19 -49.43
N LEU A 9 -11.56 48.13 -48.59
CA LEU A 9 -11.12 46.90 -47.93
C LEU A 9 -12.01 46.66 -46.69
N MET A 10 -13.00 45.79 -46.81
CA MET A 10 -13.89 45.40 -45.71
C MET A 10 -13.15 44.42 -44.79
N PHE A 11 -12.56 44.94 -43.71
CA PHE A 11 -11.99 44.14 -42.64
C PHE A 11 -13.11 43.47 -41.82
N CYS A 12 -13.35 42.17 -42.06
CA CYS A 12 -14.13 41.34 -41.14
C CYS A 12 -13.34 41.15 -39.84
N LEU A 13 -13.70 41.90 -38.79
CA LEU A 13 -13.26 41.59 -37.43
C LEU A 13 -13.95 40.31 -36.96
N SER A 14 -13.26 39.18 -37.11
CA SER A 14 -13.62 37.92 -36.48
C SER A 14 -13.44 38.05 -34.97
N SER A 15 -14.52 38.31 -34.24
CA SER A 15 -14.54 38.29 -32.78
C SER A 15 -14.19 36.89 -32.27
N VAL A 16 -12.93 36.68 -31.87
CA VAL A 16 -12.49 35.45 -31.22
C VAL A 16 -13.08 35.44 -29.81
N VAL A 17 -14.21 34.76 -29.65
CA VAL A 17 -14.83 34.51 -28.34
C VAL A 17 -13.88 33.60 -27.56
N SER A 18 -13.08 34.18 -26.68
CA SER A 18 -12.21 33.46 -25.76
C SER A 18 -13.08 32.91 -24.63
N PHE A 19 -13.48 31.64 -24.74
CA PHE A 19 -14.08 30.94 -23.60
C PHE A 19 -12.99 30.75 -22.54
N PRO A 20 -13.15 31.28 -21.31
CA PRO A 20 -12.20 31.01 -20.25
C PRO A 20 -12.22 29.52 -19.96
N LEU A 21 -11.05 28.89 -20.10
CA LEU A 21 -10.80 27.51 -19.71
C LEU A 21 -10.91 27.46 -18.18
N GLN A 22 -12.12 27.22 -17.69
CA GLN A 22 -12.36 27.02 -16.27
C GLN A 22 -11.68 25.70 -15.91
N ALA A 23 -10.53 25.78 -15.25
CA ALA A 23 -9.83 24.61 -14.76
C ALA A 23 -10.78 23.89 -13.81
N ASP A 24 -11.25 22.72 -14.23
CA ASP A 24 -12.19 21.91 -13.47
C ASP A 24 -11.47 21.47 -12.19
N GLN A 25 -11.75 22.17 -11.09
CA GLN A 25 -11.13 21.86 -9.80
C GLN A 25 -11.87 20.67 -9.22
N HIS A 26 -11.35 19.47 -9.49
CA HIS A 26 -11.86 18.26 -8.89
C HIS A 26 -11.87 18.36 -7.35
N LEU A 27 -12.97 17.91 -6.74
CA LEU A 27 -13.15 17.90 -5.29
C LEU A 27 -12.03 17.11 -4.61
N ILE A 28 -11.26 17.75 -3.74
CA ILE A 28 -10.24 17.07 -2.92
C ILE A 28 -10.91 16.63 -1.61
N PRO A 29 -10.86 15.33 -1.24
CA PRO A 29 -11.46 14.86 -0.01
C PRO A 29 -10.69 15.37 1.20
N ASP A 30 -11.43 15.73 2.24
CA ASP A 30 -10.93 16.17 3.54
C ASP A 30 -11.21 15.15 4.65
N ASN A 31 -10.48 15.27 5.75
CA ASN A 31 -10.54 14.34 6.87
C ASN A 31 -11.75 14.53 7.79
N LYS A 32 -12.56 15.57 7.61
CA LYS A 32 -13.78 15.78 8.41
C LYS A 32 -14.96 15.09 7.75
N VAL A 33 -15.09 15.21 6.43
CA VAL A 33 -16.20 14.66 5.66
C VAL A 33 -15.92 13.23 5.18
N HIS A 34 -14.69 12.94 4.76
CA HIS A 34 -14.35 11.69 4.06
C HIS A 34 -13.52 10.72 4.90
N SER A 35 -13.47 10.89 6.24
CA SER A 35 -12.65 10.06 7.14
C SER A 35 -12.95 8.57 7.02
N ALA A 36 -14.22 8.19 6.78
CA ALA A 36 -14.62 6.79 6.64
C ALA A 36 -14.00 6.09 5.41
N PHE A 37 -13.44 6.84 4.47
CA PHE A 37 -12.77 6.32 3.26
C PHE A 37 -11.25 6.23 3.42
N LEU A 38 -10.69 6.66 4.54
CA LEU A 38 -9.26 6.58 4.76
C LEU A 38 -8.83 5.12 4.96
N LEU A 39 -7.75 4.72 4.27
CA LEU A 39 -7.14 3.40 4.45
C LEU A 39 -6.46 3.23 5.80
N ASN A 40 -6.00 4.33 6.40
CA ASN A 40 -5.33 4.40 7.69
C ASN A 40 -5.73 5.69 8.38
N GLU A 41 -5.46 5.82 9.69
CA GLU A 41 -5.68 7.07 10.40
C GLU A 41 -5.03 8.28 9.69
N TRP A 42 -5.75 9.41 9.69
CA TRP A 42 -5.29 10.63 9.05
C TRP A 42 -4.05 11.20 9.76
N GLN A 43 -3.07 11.65 8.97
CA GLN A 43 -1.83 12.25 9.48
C GLN A 43 -1.57 13.61 8.84
N ALA A 44 -1.45 14.66 9.65
CA ALA A 44 -1.32 16.05 9.19
C ALA A 44 -0.11 16.31 8.28
N ASN A 45 0.97 15.54 8.45
CA ASN A 45 2.20 15.67 7.69
C ASN A 45 2.19 14.87 6.36
N LYS A 46 1.13 14.12 6.07
CA LYS A 46 1.03 13.33 4.84
C LYS A 46 0.13 14.00 3.80
N PRO A 47 0.54 14.01 2.52
CA PRO A 47 -0.33 14.45 1.45
C PRO A 47 -1.56 13.54 1.27
N SER A 48 -2.70 14.11 0.87
CA SER A 48 -3.88 13.34 0.46
C SER A 48 -3.67 12.69 -0.91
N LEU A 49 -4.03 11.41 -1.02
CA LEU A 49 -4.07 10.66 -2.27
C LEU A 49 -5.46 10.05 -2.41
N ILE A 50 -6.06 10.16 -3.58
CA ILE A 50 -7.35 9.54 -3.88
C ILE A 50 -7.08 8.28 -4.69
N ALA A 51 -7.67 7.17 -4.28
CA ALA A 51 -7.61 5.90 -4.97
C ALA A 51 -9.03 5.45 -5.34
N PHE A 52 -9.30 5.31 -6.63
CA PHE A 52 -10.55 4.73 -7.13
C PHE A 52 -10.30 3.27 -7.53
N ASN A 53 -11.07 2.37 -6.94
CA ASN A 53 -10.99 0.93 -7.21
C ASN A 53 -12.35 0.34 -7.49
N ASP A 54 -12.41 -0.62 -8.42
CA ASP A 54 -13.57 -1.51 -8.57
C ASP A 54 -13.28 -2.82 -7.83
N PRO A 55 -14.21 -3.32 -6.99
CA PRO A 55 -13.95 -4.51 -6.18
C PRO A 55 -13.77 -5.80 -6.99
N ARG A 56 -14.19 -5.82 -8.26
CA ARG A 56 -14.03 -6.99 -9.15
C ARG A 56 -12.88 -6.85 -10.14
N CYS A 57 -12.24 -5.69 -10.22
CA CYS A 57 -11.12 -5.47 -11.14
C CYS A 57 -9.87 -6.21 -10.64
N PRO A 58 -9.30 -7.16 -11.41
CA PRO A 58 -8.09 -7.89 -11.00
C PRO A 58 -6.89 -6.97 -10.69
N HIS A 59 -6.74 -5.87 -11.43
CA HIS A 59 -5.69 -4.89 -11.18
C HIS A 59 -5.94 -4.08 -9.91
N CYS A 60 -7.20 -3.76 -9.58
CA CYS A 60 -7.56 -3.12 -8.31
C CYS A 60 -7.27 -4.05 -7.13
N ILE A 61 -7.64 -5.33 -7.22
CA ILE A 61 -7.35 -6.34 -6.20
C ILE A 61 -5.83 -6.42 -5.94
N LYS A 62 -5.03 -6.50 -7.01
CA LYS A 62 -3.56 -6.52 -6.88
C LYS A 62 -3.03 -5.23 -6.24
N ALA A 63 -3.59 -4.08 -6.59
CA ALA A 63 -3.21 -2.80 -6.00
C ALA A 63 -3.57 -2.72 -4.50
N LEU A 64 -4.76 -3.15 -4.12
CA LEU A 64 -5.21 -3.21 -2.71
C LEU A 64 -4.35 -4.15 -1.87
N ALA A 65 -3.90 -5.27 -2.43
CA ALA A 65 -2.96 -6.18 -1.76
C ALA A 65 -1.58 -5.55 -1.53
N GLN A 66 -1.26 -4.45 -2.23
CA GLN A 66 0.00 -3.71 -2.09
C GLN A 66 -0.20 -2.31 -1.48
N ARG A 67 -1.36 -2.06 -0.85
CA ARG A 67 -1.75 -0.73 -0.34
C ARG A 67 -0.75 -0.13 0.66
N GLU A 68 -0.01 -0.96 1.39
CA GLU A 68 1.05 -0.52 2.31
C GLU A 68 2.13 0.33 1.62
N ARG A 69 2.35 0.13 0.31
CA ARG A 69 3.29 0.95 -0.48
C ARG A 69 2.86 2.42 -0.57
N LEU A 70 1.62 2.73 -0.25
CA LEU A 70 1.07 4.08 -0.22
C LEU A 70 1.15 4.72 1.18
N ALA A 71 1.85 4.10 2.14
CA ALA A 71 1.92 4.57 3.52
C ALA A 71 2.46 6.01 3.69
N ASN A 72 3.11 6.58 2.68
CA ASN A 72 3.53 7.99 2.67
C ASN A 72 2.39 9.00 2.43
N TYR A 73 1.15 8.53 2.22
CA TYR A 73 -0.01 9.34 1.89
C TYR A 73 -1.20 9.08 2.83
N ASN A 74 -2.08 10.08 2.98
CA ASN A 74 -3.44 9.89 3.47
C ASN A 74 -4.30 9.39 2.31
N VAL A 75 -4.44 8.08 2.19
CA VAL A 75 -5.15 7.47 1.05
C VAL A 75 -6.64 7.39 1.33
N TYR A 76 -7.44 8.10 0.54
CA TYR A 76 -8.90 7.96 0.50
C TYR A 76 -9.27 6.97 -0.60
N LEU A 77 -9.87 5.84 -0.22
CA LEU A 77 -10.31 4.79 -1.11
C LEU A 77 -11.80 4.93 -1.41
N PHE A 78 -12.13 5.16 -2.69
CA PHE A 78 -13.50 5.17 -3.19
C PHE A 78 -13.76 3.97 -4.10
N TRP A 79 -14.95 3.40 -3.98
CA TRP A 79 -15.34 2.19 -4.69
C TRP A 79 -16.13 2.54 -5.94
N ALA A 80 -15.49 2.45 -7.10
CA ALA A 80 -16.04 2.80 -8.41
C ALA A 80 -16.51 1.53 -9.16
N PRO A 81 -17.81 1.17 -9.13
CA PRO A 81 -18.33 -0.06 -9.75
C PRO A 81 -18.49 0.07 -11.28
N ILE A 82 -17.43 0.42 -11.99
CA ILE A 82 -17.46 0.69 -13.42
C ILE A 82 -17.44 -0.57 -14.29
N LEU A 83 -17.22 -1.76 -13.71
CA LEU A 83 -17.19 -3.04 -14.43
C LEU A 83 -18.55 -3.76 -14.51
N GLY A 84 -19.65 -3.06 -14.19
CA GLY A 84 -21.02 -3.55 -14.38
C GLY A 84 -21.70 -4.02 -13.10
N ASP A 85 -22.83 -4.73 -13.24
CA ASP A 85 -23.77 -4.93 -12.15
C ASP A 85 -23.24 -5.78 -11.00
N ALA A 86 -22.38 -6.75 -11.29
CA ALA A 86 -21.73 -7.53 -10.24
C ALA A 86 -20.82 -6.66 -9.35
N SER A 87 -20.17 -5.64 -9.93
CA SER A 87 -19.38 -4.67 -9.16
C SER A 87 -20.30 -3.77 -8.34
N LYS A 88 -21.41 -3.29 -8.91
CA LYS A 88 -22.41 -2.49 -8.18
C LYS A 88 -22.94 -3.24 -6.96
N GLN A 89 -23.40 -4.48 -7.15
CA GLN A 89 -23.87 -5.34 -6.05
C GLN A 89 -22.80 -5.53 -4.97
N THR A 90 -21.53 -5.71 -5.37
CA THR A 90 -20.45 -5.83 -4.40
C THR A 90 -20.26 -4.54 -3.63
N VAL A 91 -20.24 -3.39 -4.31
CA VAL A 91 -20.12 -2.06 -3.67
C VAL A 91 -21.29 -1.80 -2.73
N ASP A 92 -22.53 -2.13 -3.12
CA ASP A 92 -23.72 -2.01 -2.27
C ASP A 92 -23.50 -2.73 -0.93
N LEU A 93 -22.99 -3.97 -0.96
CA LEU A 93 -22.66 -4.74 0.25
C LEU A 93 -21.57 -4.08 1.12
N LEU A 94 -20.58 -3.40 0.53
CA LEU A 94 -19.54 -2.71 1.31
C LEU A 94 -20.11 -1.55 2.13
N PHE A 95 -21.19 -0.92 1.66
CA PHE A 95 -21.86 0.18 2.36
C PHE A 95 -22.82 -0.28 3.46
N HIS A 96 -22.93 -1.58 3.74
CA HIS A 96 -23.52 -2.10 4.98
C HIS A 96 -22.52 -2.18 6.14
N CYS A 97 -21.23 -1.96 5.87
CA CYS A 97 -20.16 -1.95 6.87
C CYS A 97 -20.08 -0.59 7.58
N ASP A 98 -19.49 -0.53 8.77
CA ASP A 98 -19.30 0.74 9.48
C ASP A 98 -18.34 1.69 8.75
N SER A 99 -17.30 1.13 8.12
CA SER A 99 -16.47 1.84 7.15
C SER A 99 -16.26 0.99 5.89
N PRO A 100 -16.42 1.57 4.69
CA PRO A 100 -16.15 0.88 3.43
C PRO A 100 -14.66 0.67 3.16
N SER A 101 -13.77 1.27 3.95
CA SER A 101 -12.30 1.19 3.81
C SER A 101 -11.63 0.51 4.99
N GLU A 102 -12.40 -0.12 5.89
CA GLU A 102 -11.85 -0.89 6.99
C GLU A 102 -11.05 -2.09 6.46
N THR A 103 -10.01 -2.50 7.20
CA THR A 103 -9.14 -3.62 6.83
C THR A 103 -9.93 -4.90 6.53
N ALA A 104 -10.95 -5.24 7.33
CA ALA A 104 -11.75 -6.44 7.10
C ALA A 104 -12.51 -6.40 5.75
N VAL A 105 -13.02 -5.24 5.36
CA VAL A 105 -13.72 -5.01 4.09
C VAL A 105 -12.75 -5.07 2.91
N ILE A 106 -11.57 -4.46 3.04
CA ILE A 106 -10.54 -4.51 2.00
C ILE A 106 -10.06 -5.96 1.82
N GLU A 107 -9.82 -6.69 2.90
CA GLU A 107 -9.40 -8.09 2.84
C GLU A 107 -10.49 -8.98 2.25
N SER A 108 -11.78 -8.72 2.50
CA SER A 108 -12.85 -9.49 1.84
C SER A 108 -12.82 -9.28 0.33
N VAL A 109 -12.63 -8.03 -0.13
CA VAL A 109 -12.49 -7.71 -1.57
C VAL A 109 -11.26 -8.38 -2.18
N ILE A 110 -10.09 -8.29 -1.52
CA ILE A 110 -8.85 -8.93 -1.98
C ILE A 110 -9.04 -10.44 -2.14
N ASN A 111 -9.67 -11.07 -1.15
CA ASN A 111 -9.93 -12.50 -1.12
C ASN A 111 -11.16 -12.92 -1.91
N ARG A 112 -11.83 -11.98 -2.60
CA ARG A 112 -13.06 -12.20 -3.40
C ARG A 112 -14.18 -12.87 -2.60
N LYS A 113 -14.31 -12.50 -1.34
CA LYS A 113 -15.37 -12.94 -0.42
C LYS A 113 -16.32 -11.78 -0.15
N ALA A 114 -17.59 -12.11 0.09
CA ALA A 114 -18.55 -11.13 0.56
C ALA A 114 -18.12 -10.61 1.96
N PRO A 115 -18.24 -9.30 2.22
CA PRO A 115 -17.99 -8.75 3.55
C PRO A 115 -19.04 -9.26 4.54
N THR A 116 -18.66 -9.47 5.81
CA THR A 116 -19.56 -9.97 6.87
C THR A 116 -20.35 -8.85 7.55
N CYS A 117 -20.77 -7.84 6.79
CA CYS A 117 -21.40 -6.64 7.33
C CYS A 117 -22.89 -6.89 7.56
N ALA A 118 -23.36 -6.68 8.79
CA ALA A 118 -24.74 -6.99 9.21
C ALA A 118 -25.58 -5.74 9.51
N GLY A 119 -25.06 -4.55 9.22
CA GLY A 119 -25.73 -3.28 9.50
C GLY A 119 -26.72 -2.85 8.40
N PRO A 120 -27.57 -1.85 8.68
CA PRO A 120 -28.30 -1.14 7.64
C PRO A 120 -27.32 -0.41 6.70
N GLU A 121 -27.76 -0.16 5.46
CA GLU A 121 -26.97 0.60 4.49
C GLU A 121 -26.65 2.01 5.03
N LYS A 122 -25.38 2.38 4.97
CA LYS A 122 -24.88 3.71 5.35
C LYS A 122 -25.09 4.69 4.20
N GLN A 123 -26.34 5.12 3.98
CA GLN A 123 -26.73 5.98 2.85
C GLN A 123 -25.86 7.23 2.68
N VAL A 124 -25.48 7.90 3.78
CA VAL A 124 -24.61 9.09 3.74
C VAL A 124 -23.24 8.75 3.13
N LEU A 125 -22.62 7.64 3.57
CA LEU A 125 -21.34 7.20 3.02
C LEU A 125 -21.50 6.80 1.56
N ARG A 126 -22.59 6.11 1.22
CA ARG A 126 -22.88 5.75 -0.17
C ARG A 126 -22.97 7.01 -1.07
N SER A 127 -23.72 8.02 -0.65
CA SER A 127 -23.84 9.27 -1.41
C SER A 127 -22.52 10.02 -1.55
N LEU A 128 -21.67 10.03 -0.50
CA LEU A 128 -20.33 10.63 -0.57
C LEU A 128 -19.44 9.91 -1.58
N ASN A 129 -19.46 8.57 -1.59
CA ASN A 129 -18.72 7.78 -2.56
C ASN A 129 -19.17 8.05 -4.00
N ASP A 130 -20.47 8.03 -4.24
CA ASP A 130 -21.05 8.23 -5.56
C ASP A 130 -20.79 9.65 -6.09
N ASN A 131 -20.83 10.65 -5.21
CA ASN A 131 -20.44 12.02 -5.54
C ASN A 131 -18.97 12.08 -6.02
N MET A 132 -18.04 11.47 -5.27
CA MET A 132 -16.63 11.44 -5.66
C MET A 132 -16.41 10.73 -7.00
N ILE A 133 -17.13 9.65 -7.29
CA ILE A 133 -17.02 8.97 -8.59
C ILE A 133 -17.55 9.85 -9.72
N GLN A 134 -18.68 10.53 -9.50
CA GLN A 134 -19.29 11.41 -10.49
C GLN A 134 -18.39 12.61 -10.80
N GLN A 135 -17.82 13.26 -9.79
CA GLN A 135 -16.94 14.43 -9.93
C GLN A 135 -15.66 14.14 -10.72
N TYR A 136 -15.21 12.89 -10.73
CA TYR A 136 -13.98 12.47 -11.41
C TYR A 136 -14.23 11.77 -12.76
N ALA A 137 -15.50 11.55 -13.14
CA ALA A 137 -15.92 10.98 -14.43
C ALA A 137 -15.05 9.79 -14.88
N LEU A 138 -14.91 8.80 -14.00
CA LEU A 138 -13.95 7.71 -14.16
C LEU A 138 -14.29 6.80 -15.36
N ASN A 139 -13.29 6.52 -16.18
CA ASN A 139 -13.38 5.58 -17.31
C ASN A 139 -12.49 4.34 -17.18
N SER A 140 -11.68 4.26 -16.12
CA SER A 140 -10.84 3.10 -15.84
C SER A 140 -10.51 3.02 -14.35
N VAL A 141 -10.06 1.86 -13.90
CA VAL A 141 -9.63 1.57 -12.53
C VAL A 141 -8.53 0.48 -12.55
N PRO A 142 -7.58 0.47 -11.61
CA PRO A 142 -7.40 1.43 -10.52
C PRO A 142 -6.96 2.80 -11.06
N GLN A 143 -7.40 3.89 -10.43
CA GLN A 143 -6.94 5.24 -10.73
C GLN A 143 -6.50 5.97 -9.46
N TYR A 144 -5.42 6.76 -9.56
CA TYR A 144 -4.89 7.56 -8.48
C TYR A 144 -4.90 9.04 -8.84
N TRP A 145 -5.28 9.88 -7.88
CA TRP A 145 -5.29 11.32 -8.05
C TRP A 145 -4.57 12.01 -6.90
N TYR A 146 -3.62 12.89 -7.26
CA TYR A 146 -2.81 13.66 -6.33
C TYR A 146 -2.89 15.15 -6.71
N GLY A 147 -3.31 15.99 -5.77
CA GLY A 147 -3.47 17.44 -6.01
C GLY A 147 -4.43 17.76 -7.16
N GLY A 148 -5.52 17.00 -7.31
CA GLY A 148 -6.49 17.18 -8.39
C GLY A 148 -6.03 16.71 -9.77
N ARG A 149 -4.90 16.00 -9.87
CA ARG A 149 -4.39 15.45 -11.14
C ARG A 149 -4.28 13.94 -11.09
N ARG A 150 -4.64 13.28 -12.19
CA ARG A 150 -4.43 11.84 -12.35
C ARG A 150 -2.93 11.54 -12.40
N VAL A 151 -2.48 10.57 -11.61
CA VAL A 151 -1.08 10.17 -11.50
C VAL A 151 -0.93 8.66 -11.62
N ALA A 152 0.21 8.22 -12.15
CA ALA A 152 0.59 6.82 -12.13
C ALA A 152 1.25 6.47 -10.79
N LEU A 153 1.16 5.20 -10.35
CA LEU A 153 1.86 4.74 -9.14
C LEU A 153 3.37 5.00 -9.18
N SER A 154 3.99 4.95 -10.36
CA SER A 154 5.42 5.24 -10.54
C SER A 154 5.80 6.71 -10.31
N GLN A 155 4.82 7.62 -10.34
CA GLN A 155 5.02 9.05 -10.09
C GLN A 155 4.85 9.41 -8.61
N LEU A 156 4.46 8.45 -7.77
CA LEU A 156 4.27 8.63 -6.34
C LEU A 156 5.56 8.27 -5.57
N ASN A 157 5.76 8.94 -4.45
CA ASN A 157 6.76 8.58 -3.45
C ASN A 157 6.28 7.37 -2.63
N LEU A 158 6.44 6.19 -3.20
CA LEU A 158 6.00 4.95 -2.58
C LEU A 158 6.89 4.59 -1.38
N ALA A 159 6.25 4.15 -0.30
CA ALA A 159 6.95 3.55 0.83
C ALA A 159 7.68 2.28 0.36
N LEU A 160 8.89 2.07 0.90
CA LEU A 160 9.59 0.81 0.72
C LEU A 160 8.77 -0.30 1.38
N SER A 161 8.54 -1.38 0.64
CA SER A 161 7.96 -2.58 1.25
C SER A 161 8.88 -3.11 2.34
N ASN A 162 8.35 -3.82 3.34
CA ASN A 162 9.17 -4.48 4.37
C ASN A 162 10.30 -5.32 3.76
N LYS A 163 10.04 -6.01 2.63
CA LYS A 163 11.07 -6.74 1.89
C LYS A 163 12.19 -5.84 1.36
N GLN A 164 11.86 -4.68 0.81
CA GLN A 164 12.84 -3.71 0.32
C GLN A 164 13.60 -3.05 1.47
N VAL A 165 12.94 -2.78 2.61
CA VAL A 165 13.59 -2.27 3.82
C VAL A 165 14.58 -3.31 4.37
N ILE A 166 14.16 -4.57 4.52
CA ILE A 166 15.03 -5.66 4.97
C ILE A 166 16.21 -5.83 4.00
N GLN A 167 15.94 -5.81 2.69
CA GLN A 167 16.99 -5.94 1.68
C GLN A 167 17.94 -4.74 1.67
N SER A 168 17.44 -3.51 1.85
CA SER A 168 18.28 -2.32 1.92
C SER A 168 19.15 -2.35 3.17
N ILE A 169 18.60 -2.71 4.33
CA ILE A 169 19.34 -2.90 5.58
C ILE A 169 20.44 -3.97 5.39
N ALA A 170 20.09 -5.11 4.78
CA ALA A 170 21.05 -6.18 4.51
C ALA A 170 22.16 -5.75 3.53
N GLN A 171 21.85 -4.89 2.56
CA GLN A 171 22.83 -4.37 1.59
C GLN A 171 23.70 -3.24 2.17
N SER A 172 23.15 -2.38 3.02
CA SER A 172 23.86 -1.26 3.64
C SER A 172 24.62 -1.64 4.90
N SER A 173 24.31 -2.78 5.51
CA SER A 173 25.02 -3.26 6.70
C SER A 173 26.47 -3.60 6.36
N LEU A 174 27.41 -2.96 7.04
CA LEU A 174 28.83 -3.34 7.03
C LEU A 174 29.04 -4.70 7.73
N LEU A 175 28.11 -5.09 8.60
CA LEU A 175 28.11 -6.37 9.30
C LEU A 175 27.36 -7.40 8.46
N LYS A 176 28.09 -8.32 7.84
CA LYS A 176 27.55 -9.47 7.13
C LYS A 176 27.74 -10.72 7.96
N VAL A 177 26.63 -11.34 8.37
CA VAL A 177 26.66 -12.65 9.02
C VAL A 177 27.04 -13.70 7.98
N GLN A 178 28.15 -14.39 8.18
CA GLN A 178 28.58 -15.51 7.33
C GLN A 178 27.75 -16.76 7.65
N TRP A 179 26.53 -16.83 7.13
CA TRP A 179 25.55 -17.89 7.45
C TRP A 179 26.03 -19.31 7.16
N GLU A 180 26.94 -19.48 6.19
CA GLU A 180 27.56 -20.77 5.88
C GLU A 180 28.27 -21.40 7.10
N ARG A 181 28.82 -20.57 7.99
CA ARG A 181 29.46 -21.02 9.24
C ARG A 181 28.46 -21.65 10.20
N TYR A 182 27.18 -21.29 10.10
CA TYR A 182 26.13 -21.71 11.02
C TYR A 182 25.20 -22.77 10.43
N ASN A 183 25.58 -23.46 9.34
CA ASN A 183 24.74 -24.50 8.73
C ASN A 183 24.37 -25.64 9.69
N SER A 184 25.20 -25.91 10.71
CA SER A 184 24.88 -26.86 11.78
C SER A 184 23.69 -26.44 12.66
N LYS A 185 23.28 -25.17 12.60
CA LYS A 185 22.17 -24.58 13.33
C LYS A 185 20.92 -24.37 12.46
N ALA A 186 21.00 -24.70 11.17
CA ALA A 186 19.87 -24.55 10.25
C ALA A 186 18.76 -25.56 10.58
N VAL A 187 17.52 -25.09 10.61
CA VAL A 187 16.33 -25.94 10.87
C VAL A 187 16.02 -26.85 9.68
N ALA A 188 16.37 -26.41 8.47
CA ALA A 188 16.21 -27.15 7.22
C ALA A 188 17.33 -26.75 6.24
N THR A 189 17.45 -27.49 5.12
CA THR A 189 18.39 -27.15 4.05
C THR A 189 18.14 -25.72 3.55
N ALA A 190 19.15 -24.86 3.66
CA ALA A 190 19.03 -23.46 3.28
C ALA A 190 18.74 -23.31 1.77
N ASN A 191 17.75 -22.49 1.45
CA ASN A 191 17.40 -22.11 0.09
C ASN A 191 17.98 -20.72 -0.22
N ILE A 192 18.82 -20.64 -1.24
CA ILE A 192 19.51 -19.40 -1.65
C ILE A 192 18.55 -18.24 -2.00
N ALA A 193 17.29 -18.53 -2.32
CA ALA A 193 16.28 -17.52 -2.67
C ALA A 193 15.59 -16.91 -1.44
N LEU A 194 15.80 -17.45 -0.25
CA LEU A 194 15.16 -17.03 0.99
C LEU A 194 16.11 -16.22 1.87
N THR A 195 15.55 -15.38 2.73
CA THR A 195 16.31 -14.58 3.70
C THR A 195 16.63 -15.42 4.93
N ASN A 196 17.87 -15.34 5.43
CA ASN A 196 18.30 -16.05 6.62
C ASN A 196 17.87 -15.30 7.89
N ILE A 197 17.30 -16.03 8.85
CA ILE A 197 16.90 -15.50 10.16
C ILE A 197 17.49 -16.39 11.26
N GLY A 198 18.13 -15.77 12.25
CA GLY A 198 18.58 -16.44 13.47
C GLY A 198 17.60 -16.21 14.62
N LEU A 199 17.10 -17.29 15.21
CA LEU A 199 16.35 -17.27 16.47
C LEU A 199 17.31 -17.60 17.62
N VAL A 200 17.44 -16.68 18.57
CA VAL A 200 18.23 -16.88 19.79
C VAL A 200 17.30 -17.30 20.92
N ILE A 201 17.69 -18.37 21.61
CA ILE A 201 16.92 -18.92 22.71
C ILE A 201 17.79 -18.84 23.98
N THR A 202 17.24 -18.17 25.00
CA THR A 202 17.87 -18.07 26.32
C THR A 202 17.82 -19.41 27.05
N GLN A 203 18.69 -19.61 28.05
CA GLN A 203 18.94 -20.92 28.67
C GLN A 203 17.70 -21.58 29.28
N ASP A 204 16.68 -20.80 29.64
CA ASP A 204 15.47 -21.26 30.33
C ASP A 204 14.29 -21.51 29.39
N THR A 205 14.47 -21.34 28.08
CA THR A 205 13.39 -21.50 27.10
C THR A 205 13.61 -22.76 26.26
N GLU A 206 12.72 -23.73 26.39
CA GLU A 206 12.68 -24.85 25.45
C GLU A 206 11.89 -24.47 24.19
N VAL A 207 12.48 -24.69 23.03
CA VAL A 207 11.75 -24.55 21.76
C VAL A 207 11.12 -25.88 21.39
N SER A 208 9.79 -25.89 21.41
CA SER A 208 9.00 -27.09 21.10
C SER A 208 9.35 -27.67 19.72
N THR A 209 9.35 -29.00 19.61
CA THR A 209 9.51 -29.71 18.34
C THR A 209 8.48 -29.29 17.30
N LYS A 210 7.27 -28.93 17.73
CA LYS A 210 6.22 -28.37 16.86
C LYS A 210 6.64 -27.04 16.22
N LEU A 211 7.26 -26.14 16.98
CA LEU A 211 7.74 -24.86 16.45
C LEU A 211 8.89 -25.08 15.45
N ILE A 212 9.84 -25.96 15.77
CA ILE A 212 10.93 -26.34 14.84
C ILE A 212 10.36 -26.90 13.54
N TYR A 213 9.36 -27.78 13.63
CA TYR A 213 8.69 -28.33 12.45
C TYR A 213 8.01 -27.23 11.61
N LEU A 214 7.27 -26.31 12.24
CA LEU A 214 6.63 -25.20 11.54
C LEU A 214 7.65 -24.27 10.87
N MET A 215 8.77 -23.98 11.53
CA MET A 215 9.87 -23.20 10.97
C MET A 215 10.49 -23.90 9.75
N GLY A 216 10.66 -25.22 9.80
CA GLY A 216 11.15 -26.01 8.66
C GLY A 216 10.21 -26.03 7.45
N GLN A 217 8.93 -25.74 7.64
CA GLN A 217 7.94 -25.61 6.55
C GLN A 217 7.77 -24.15 6.07
N ASP A 218 8.42 -23.18 6.72
CA ASP A 218 8.29 -21.78 6.35
C ASP A 218 9.02 -21.50 5.03
N LYS A 219 8.26 -21.12 3.99
CA LYS A 219 8.79 -20.82 2.66
C LYS A 219 9.24 -19.36 2.50
N ARG A 220 9.24 -18.57 3.57
CA ARG A 220 9.64 -17.15 3.54
C ARG A 220 11.10 -16.96 3.97
N PHE A 221 11.61 -17.82 4.84
CA PHE A 221 12.89 -17.64 5.52
C PHE A 221 13.68 -18.95 5.65
N ASN A 222 15.01 -18.85 5.67
CA ASN A 222 15.87 -19.93 6.17
C ASN A 222 16.08 -19.70 7.67
N TRP A 223 15.56 -20.61 8.49
CA TRP A 223 15.64 -20.48 9.94
C TRP A 223 16.89 -21.14 10.51
N TYR A 224 17.56 -20.44 11.42
CA TYR A 224 18.71 -20.90 12.19
C TYR A 224 18.38 -20.77 13.68
N ILE A 225 18.64 -21.80 14.48
CA ILE A 225 18.36 -21.81 15.92
C ILE A 225 19.65 -21.83 16.73
N PHE A 226 19.81 -20.81 17.56
CA PHE A 226 20.97 -20.63 18.45
C PHE A 226 20.51 -20.82 19.90
N GLN A 227 20.77 -22.00 20.46
CA GLN A 227 20.58 -22.27 21.88
C GLN A 227 21.88 -22.00 22.63
N ASN A 228 21.83 -21.16 23.67
CA ASN A 228 23.01 -20.70 24.40
C ASN A 228 23.86 -21.85 25.00
N SER A 229 23.24 -23.00 25.32
CA SER A 229 23.91 -24.21 25.80
C SER A 229 24.69 -24.99 24.72
N ALA A 230 24.47 -24.68 23.43
CA ALA A 230 25.03 -25.42 22.30
C ALA A 230 25.95 -24.58 21.39
N LEU A 231 26.30 -23.36 21.83
CA LEU A 231 27.27 -22.50 21.14
C LEU A 231 28.65 -22.73 21.74
N SER A 232 29.67 -22.91 20.90
CA SER A 232 31.05 -22.82 21.38
C SER A 232 31.32 -21.42 21.93
N SER A 233 32.25 -21.27 22.88
CA SER A 233 32.58 -19.97 23.50
C SER A 233 32.88 -18.86 22.47
N LYS A 234 33.47 -19.24 21.32
CA LYS A 234 33.78 -18.32 20.21
C LYS A 234 32.55 -17.91 19.40
N GLU A 235 31.64 -18.84 19.11
CA GLU A 235 30.38 -18.55 18.42
C GLU A 235 29.45 -17.71 19.32
N ASN A 236 29.49 -17.96 20.64
CA ASN A 236 28.73 -17.19 21.61
C ASN A 236 29.15 -15.72 21.63
N THR A 237 30.45 -15.42 21.70
CA THR A 237 30.97 -14.05 21.69
C THR A 237 30.66 -13.29 20.39
N GLU A 238 30.90 -13.92 19.24
CA GLU A 238 30.64 -13.30 17.92
C GLU A 238 29.13 -13.02 17.72
N PHE A 239 28.29 -13.95 18.16
CA PHE A 239 26.84 -13.83 18.02
C PHE A 239 26.22 -12.85 19.04
N ARG A 240 26.79 -12.74 20.25
CA ARG A 240 26.43 -11.71 21.24
C ARG A 240 26.77 -10.30 20.76
N MET A 241 27.90 -10.12 20.07
CA MET A 241 28.26 -8.84 19.44
C MET A 241 27.28 -8.44 18.32
N LEU A 242 26.72 -9.41 17.59
CA LEU A 242 25.76 -9.15 16.50
C LEU A 242 24.35 -8.80 16.97
N THR A 243 24.01 -9.12 18.22
CA THR A 243 22.66 -8.99 18.78
C THR A 243 22.51 -7.85 19.79
N ASN A 244 23.59 -7.11 20.09
CA ASN A 244 23.63 -6.11 21.16
C ASN A 244 23.13 -6.65 22.52
N LEU A 245 23.27 -7.96 22.76
CA LEU A 245 22.93 -8.61 24.04
C LEU A 245 24.09 -8.53 25.04
N GLU A 246 24.88 -7.46 24.98
CA GLU A 246 25.62 -7.01 26.14
C GLU A 246 24.64 -6.22 27.01
N ASP A 247 24.17 -6.85 28.08
CA ASP A 247 23.82 -6.08 29.26
C ASP A 247 25.04 -5.22 29.59
N SER A 248 24.82 -3.91 29.60
CA SER A 248 25.77 -2.91 30.06
C SER A 248 25.95 -3.01 31.57
N ASN A 249 26.42 -4.16 32.05
CA ASN A 249 26.78 -4.42 33.43
C ASN A 249 27.81 -5.55 33.45
N GLU A 250 29.09 -5.20 33.38
CA GLU A 250 30.13 -5.66 34.31
C GLU A 250 31.50 -5.08 33.92
N THR A 251 31.96 -4.12 34.76
CA THR A 251 33.31 -3.56 34.97
C THR A 251 34.03 -2.82 33.84
#